data_AF-A0A2P6TJR4-F1
#
_entry.id   AF-A0A2P6TJR4-F1
#
_cell.length_a   1.000
_cell.length_b   1.000
_cell.length_c   1.000
_cell.angle_alpha   90.00
_cell.angle_beta   90.00
_cell.angle_gamma   90.00
#
_symmetry.space_group_name_H-M   'P 1'
#
loop_
_entity.id
_entity.type
_entity.pdbx_description
1 polymer ?
#
loop_
_entity_poly.entity_id
_entity_poly.type
_entity_poly.pdbx_seq_one_letter_code
_entity_poly.pdbx_strand_id
1 'polypeptide(L)'
;MKTPFVAALLAALLLVLPAAQAECCFPHCVKWVNGPEGPMCLVEKCGDGTEPTPYCGYGKCNIFGCNCDGGCRTASKRRLHMRKMI
;
A
#
# COMPACT_ATOMS: atom_id res chain seq x y z
N MET A 1 -15.68 -31.58 31.55
CA MET A 1 -16.07 -30.15 31.55
C MET A 1 -14.85 -29.25 31.79
N LYS A 2 -13.92 -29.08 30.84
CA LYS A 2 -12.68 -28.27 31.05
C LYS A 2 -12.09 -27.70 29.74
N THR A 3 -12.88 -27.07 28.89
CA THR A 3 -12.39 -26.50 27.60
C THR A 3 -12.85 -25.08 27.21
N PRO A 4 -13.75 -24.35 27.90
CA PRO A 4 -14.21 -23.05 27.39
C PRO A 4 -13.11 -21.97 27.39
N PHE A 5 -12.15 -22.04 28.31
CA PHE A 5 -11.06 -21.06 28.41
C PHE A 5 -10.05 -21.12 27.25
N VAL A 6 -9.72 -22.33 26.77
CA VAL A 6 -8.79 -22.49 25.65
C VAL A 6 -9.43 -22.00 24.35
N ALA A 7 -10.72 -22.30 24.15
CA ALA A 7 -11.48 -21.80 23.01
C ALA A 7 -11.60 -20.26 23.01
N ALA A 8 -11.83 -19.65 24.17
CA ALA A 8 -11.90 -18.19 24.31
C ALA A 8 -10.55 -17.50 24.04
N LEU A 9 -9.44 -18.09 24.52
CA LEU A 9 -8.09 -17.57 24.24
C LEU A 9 -7.71 -17.69 22.76
N LEU A 10 -8.04 -18.81 22.11
CA LEU A 10 -7.78 -18.99 20.68
C LEU A 10 -8.60 -18.01 19.83
N ALA A 11 -9.87 -17.81 20.17
CA ALA A 11 -10.76 -16.85 19.50
C ALA A 11 -10.26 -15.40 19.67
N ALA A 12 -9.80 -15.03 20.87
CA ALA A 12 -9.21 -13.72 21.13
C ALA A 12 -7.92 -13.52 20.31
N LEU A 13 -7.06 -14.53 20.21
CA LEU A 13 -5.83 -14.47 19.42
C LEU A 13 -6.11 -14.31 17.91
N LEU A 14 -7.17 -14.96 17.41
CA LEU A 14 -7.59 -14.84 16.01
C LEU A 14 -8.08 -13.42 15.65
N LEU A 15 -8.65 -12.69 16.61
CA LEU A 15 -9.11 -11.31 16.40
C LEU A 15 -7.97 -10.28 16.30
N VAL A 16 -6.76 -10.62 16.76
CA VAL A 16 -5.58 -9.72 16.74
C VAL A 16 -4.78 -9.85 15.44
N LEU A 17 -5.01 -10.89 14.64
CA LEU A 17 -4.25 -11.19 13.42
C LEU A 17 -4.29 -10.11 12.31
N PRO A 18 -5.40 -9.38 12.03
CA PRO A 18 -5.41 -8.49 10.87
C PRO A 18 -4.71 -7.14 11.07
N ALA A 19 -4.11 -6.86 12.24
CA ALA A 19 -3.52 -5.55 12.54
C ALA A 19 -2.02 -5.39 12.16
N ALA A 20 -1.34 -6.43 11.67
CA ALA A 20 0.12 -6.45 11.62
C ALA A 20 0.77 -6.05 10.27
N GLN A 21 -0.02 -5.77 9.23
CA GLN A 21 0.52 -5.30 7.94
C GLN A 21 0.13 -3.84 7.73
N ALA A 22 1.08 -2.94 8.03
CA ALA A 22 0.92 -1.53 7.69
C ALA A 22 1.02 -1.38 6.16
N GLU A 23 -0.12 -1.30 5.49
CA GLU A 23 -0.19 -0.95 4.07
C GLU A 23 0.28 0.51 3.92
N CYS A 24 1.46 0.69 3.33
CA CYS A 24 2.05 2.00 3.06
C CYS A 24 1.85 2.39 1.60
N CYS A 25 1.43 3.63 1.37
CA CYS A 25 1.03 4.11 0.04
C CYS A 25 2.09 5.02 -0.56
N PHE A 26 3.29 4.51 -0.82
CA PHE A 26 4.34 5.30 -1.46
C PHE A 26 4.08 5.49 -2.96
N PRO A 27 4.45 6.64 -3.54
CA PRO A 27 4.44 6.79 -4.98
C PRO A 27 5.45 5.86 -5.66
N HIS A 28 5.23 5.59 -6.94
CA HIS A 28 6.15 4.85 -7.79
C HIS A 28 6.89 5.81 -8.71
N CYS A 29 8.19 5.58 -8.86
CA CYS A 29 8.95 6.26 -9.89
C CYS A 29 8.53 5.75 -11.28
N VAL A 30 8.07 6.66 -12.12
CA VAL A 30 7.69 6.37 -13.51
C VAL A 30 8.68 6.94 -14.52
N LYS A 31 9.62 7.79 -14.08
CA LYS A 31 10.69 8.31 -14.92
C LYS A 31 12.00 8.41 -14.14
N TRP A 32 12.94 7.56 -14.49
CA TRP A 32 14.31 7.57 -13.99
C TRP A 32 15.20 8.41 -14.90
N VAL A 33 16.11 9.17 -14.29
CA VAL A 33 17.18 9.89 -15.00
C VAL A 33 18.51 9.63 -14.29
N ASN A 34 19.62 9.70 -15.02
CA ASN A 34 20.95 9.61 -14.43
C ASN A 34 21.36 11.00 -13.93
N GLY A 35 21.44 11.14 -12.61
CA GLY A 35 22.01 12.31 -11.96
C GLY A 35 23.51 12.15 -11.71
N PRO A 36 24.19 13.21 -11.25
CA PRO A 36 25.61 13.18 -10.91
C PRO A 36 25.95 12.21 -9.77
N GLU A 37 24.98 11.88 -8.91
CA GLU A 37 25.13 10.98 -7.76
C GLU A 37 24.52 9.58 -8.01
N GLY A 38 23.99 9.32 -9.21
CA GLY A 38 23.34 8.06 -9.58
C GLY A 38 21.90 8.23 -10.09
N PRO A 39 21.15 7.12 -10.24
CA PRO A 39 19.77 7.16 -10.72
C PRO A 39 18.88 7.93 -9.74
N MET A 40 18.19 8.95 -10.25
CA MET A 40 17.22 9.73 -9.48
C MET A 40 15.84 9.65 -10.15
N CYS A 41 14.79 9.72 -9.32
CA CYS A 41 13.43 9.76 -9.83
C CYS A 41 13.05 11.20 -10.22
N LEU A 42 12.71 11.43 -11.48
CA LEU A 42 12.25 12.73 -11.97
C LEU A 42 10.74 12.89 -11.82
N VAL A 43 9.98 11.80 -11.99
CA VAL A 43 8.52 11.83 -11.95
C VAL A 43 7.99 10.65 -11.14
N GLU A 44 7.22 10.99 -10.13
CA GLU A 44 6.53 10.07 -9.24
C GLU A 44 5.03 10.11 -9.51
N LYS A 45 4.40 8.93 -9.52
CA LYS A 45 2.94 8.78 -9.68
C LYS A 45 2.39 7.70 -8.76
N CYS A 46 1.12 7.83 -8.40
CA CYS A 46 0.39 6.79 -7.70
C CYS A 46 0.08 5.61 -8.62
N GLY A 47 -0.38 4.48 -8.05
CA GLY A 47 -0.73 3.29 -8.82
C GLY A 47 -1.80 3.55 -9.89
N ASP A 48 -2.70 4.50 -9.62
CA ASP A 48 -3.74 4.96 -10.55
C ASP A 48 -3.25 5.96 -11.63
N GLY A 49 -1.97 6.37 -11.59
CA GLY A 49 -1.34 7.27 -12.57
C GLY A 49 -1.45 8.76 -12.25
N THR A 50 -2.02 9.12 -11.11
CA THR A 50 -2.15 10.51 -10.67
C THR A 50 -0.94 11.00 -9.86
N GLU A 51 -0.91 12.30 -9.54
CA GLU A 51 0.15 12.90 -8.71
C GLU A 51 -0.03 12.55 -7.23
N PRO A 52 1.08 12.24 -6.52
CA PRO A 52 1.05 11.99 -5.09
C PRO A 52 0.88 13.27 -4.28
N THR A 53 0.37 13.14 -3.06
CA THR A 53 0.20 14.25 -2.12
C THR A 53 0.56 13.85 -0.70
N PRO A 54 1.79 14.09 -0.23
CA PRO A 54 3.04 13.37 -0.57
C PRO A 54 2.95 11.82 -0.67
N TYR A 55 1.85 11.21 -0.25
CA TYR A 55 1.58 9.78 -0.40
C TYR A 55 0.45 9.51 -1.39
N CYS A 56 0.17 8.23 -1.61
CA CYS A 56 -0.84 7.72 -2.53
C CYS A 56 -2.03 7.07 -1.80
N GLY A 57 -2.36 7.52 -0.59
CA GLY A 57 -3.60 7.15 0.08
C GLY A 57 -4.81 7.81 -0.57
N TYR A 58 -5.99 7.19 -0.49
CA TYR A 58 -7.25 7.86 -0.86
C TYR A 58 -7.64 8.94 0.16
N GLY A 59 -7.35 8.70 1.43
CA GLY A 59 -7.59 9.62 2.54
C GLY A 59 -6.35 9.86 3.38
N LYS A 60 -6.55 10.31 4.63
CA LYS A 60 -5.46 10.68 5.53
C LYS A 60 -4.65 9.44 5.91
N CYS A 61 -3.33 9.57 5.87
CA CYS A 61 -2.37 8.58 6.35
C CYS A 61 -1.73 9.04 7.65
N ASN A 62 -1.05 8.13 8.35
CA ASN A 62 -0.11 8.53 9.40
C ASN A 62 1.15 9.21 8.80
N ILE A 63 2.04 9.71 9.67
CA ILE A 63 3.27 10.43 9.26
C ILE A 63 4.23 9.57 8.41
N PHE A 64 4.12 8.25 8.45
CA PHE A 64 4.95 7.33 7.68
C PHE A 64 4.35 7.00 6.31
N GLY A 65 3.18 7.56 5.97
CA GLY A 65 2.47 7.25 4.74
C GLY A 65 1.78 5.89 4.74
N CYS A 66 1.51 5.35 5.93
CA CYS A 66 0.85 4.06 6.12
C CYS A 66 -0.50 4.23 6.83
N ASN A 67 -1.28 3.14 6.82
CA ASN A 67 -2.61 3.11 7.44
C ASN A 67 -3.51 4.26 6.95
N CYS A 68 -3.56 4.43 5.63
CA CYS A 68 -4.33 5.48 5.00
C CYS A 68 -5.83 5.17 5.02
N ASP A 69 -6.66 6.16 5.35
CA ASP A 69 -8.12 6.05 5.25
C ASP A 69 -8.51 5.70 3.81
N GLY A 70 -9.30 4.64 3.63
CA GLY A 70 -9.69 4.15 2.31
C GLY A 70 -8.60 3.39 1.54
N GLY A 71 -7.41 3.19 2.12
CA GLY A 71 -6.32 2.42 1.52
C GLY A 71 -5.53 3.19 0.45
N CYS A 72 -4.77 2.45 -0.36
CA CYS A 72 -3.89 3.01 -1.39
C CYS A 72 -4.56 3.12 -2.77
N ARG A 73 -4.18 4.17 -3.51
CA ARG A 73 -4.55 4.42 -4.90
C ARG A 73 -3.81 3.46 -5.82
N THR A 74 -4.47 2.35 -6.11
CA THR A 74 -3.92 1.27 -6.93
C THR A 74 -4.28 1.42 -8.41
N ALA A 75 -3.51 0.75 -9.27
CA ALA A 75 -3.84 0.65 -10.68
C ALA A 75 -5.16 -0.12 -10.84
N SER A 76 -6.29 0.57 -10.92
CA SER A 76 -7.60 -0.06 -11.11
C SER A 76 -7.63 -0.75 -12.48
N LYS A 77 -7.35 -2.06 -12.53
CA LYS A 77 -7.55 -3.01 -13.66
C LYS A 77 -7.02 -2.60 -15.05
N ARG A 78 -6.36 -1.45 -15.26
CA ARG A 78 -5.90 -0.98 -16.57
C ARG A 78 -4.58 -1.62 -17.04
N ARG A 79 -3.71 -2.07 -16.12
CA ARG A 79 -2.44 -2.77 -16.48
C ARG A 79 -2.62 -4.22 -16.94
N LEU A 80 -3.68 -4.91 -16.53
CA LEU A 80 -3.96 -6.28 -17.00
C LEU A 80 -4.38 -6.32 -18.47
N HIS A 81 -4.96 -5.23 -19.00
CA HIS A 81 -5.32 -5.15 -20.42
C HIS A 81 -4.14 -4.77 -21.33
N MET A 82 -3.20 -3.95 -20.86
CA MET A 82 -2.00 -3.56 -21.63
C MET A 82 -0.94 -4.66 -21.74
N ARG A 83 -0.89 -5.62 -20.80
CA ARG A 83 0.02 -6.78 -20.87
C ARG A 83 -0.45 -7.90 -21.82
N LYS A 84 -1.67 -7.81 -22.37
CA LYS A 84 -2.23 -8.80 -23.30
C LYS A 84 -2.10 -8.38 -24.77
N MET A 85 -1.40 -7.26 -25.04
CA MET A 85 -1.16 -6.71 -26.38
C MET A 85 0.32 -6.72 -26.77
N ILE A 86 1.11 -7.62 -26.18
CA ILE A 86 2.47 -7.99 -26.63
C ILE A 86 2.45 -9.48 -26.91
#